data_AF-A0AAU6T500-F1
#
_entry.id   AF-A0AAU6T500-F1
#
_cell.length_a   1.000
_cell.length_b   1.000
_cell.length_c   1.000
_cell.angle_alpha   90.00
_cell.angle_beta   90.00
_cell.angle_gamma   90.00
#
_symmetry.space_group_name_H-M   'P 1'
#
loop_
_entity.id
_entity.type
_entity.pdbx_description
1 polymer ?
#
loop_
_entity_poly.entity_id
_entity_poly.type
_entity_poly.pdbx_seq_one_letter_code
_entity_poly.pdbx_strand_id
1 'polypeptide(L)'
;MPSATIKHGQIHAAHHPISAMQLKIKLALFQLRSNILFYTSFHSVILILAISHTIHPCSGCLKPVFFNPQSLLVNETPNYQENTMNTSPKVLRIKDVIQKTGLARSTIYDRISDKSPRYDKNFPKPLKLGLSAVGWFEHEIDTWLTKQASMRGFY
;
A
#
# COMPACT_ATOMS: atom_id res chain seq x y z
N MET A 1 -86.08 18.58 -41.74
CA MET A 1 -86.62 18.26 -40.39
C MET A 1 -86.36 16.78 -40.11
N PRO A 2 -86.14 16.34 -38.85
CA PRO A 2 -85.67 17.03 -37.65
C PRO A 2 -84.50 16.32 -36.92
N SER A 3 -83.98 16.99 -35.89
CA SER A 3 -83.45 16.48 -34.61
C SER A 3 -82.49 15.28 -34.54
N ALA A 4 -81.34 15.48 -33.88
CA ALA A 4 -81.24 15.24 -32.44
C ALA A 4 -79.87 15.65 -31.88
N THR A 5 -79.90 16.43 -30.80
CA THR A 5 -78.76 16.74 -29.93
C THR A 5 -78.62 15.63 -28.88
N ILE A 6 -77.43 15.03 -28.73
CA ILE A 6 -77.05 14.29 -27.52
C ILE A 6 -75.60 14.63 -27.18
N LYS A 7 -75.40 15.41 -26.10
CA LYS A 7 -74.11 15.53 -25.40
C LYS A 7 -73.97 14.32 -24.50
N HIS A 8 -72.86 13.58 -24.56
CA HIS A 8 -72.45 12.69 -23.46
C HIS A 8 -70.94 12.59 -23.35
N GLY A 9 -70.44 12.95 -22.16
CA GLY A 9 -69.47 12.14 -21.42
C GLY A 9 -68.01 12.24 -21.86
N GLN A 10 -67.30 13.22 -21.31
CA GLN A 10 -65.85 13.19 -21.20
C GLN A 10 -65.46 12.05 -20.24
N ILE A 11 -65.08 10.89 -20.79
CA ILE A 11 -64.49 9.79 -20.03
C ILE A 11 -63.05 10.14 -19.67
N HIS A 12 -62.83 10.63 -18.45
CA HIS A 12 -61.50 10.72 -17.85
C HIS A 12 -61.00 9.30 -17.62
N ALA A 13 -60.12 8.82 -18.49
CA ALA A 13 -59.41 7.57 -18.30
C ALA A 13 -58.53 7.69 -17.04
N ALA A 14 -59.00 7.09 -15.94
CA ALA A 14 -58.22 6.88 -14.74
C ALA A 14 -57.05 5.94 -15.07
N HIS A 15 -55.87 6.52 -15.30
CA HIS A 15 -54.63 5.79 -15.50
C HIS A 15 -54.20 5.17 -14.16
N HIS A 16 -54.36 3.85 -14.03
CA HIS A 16 -54.02 3.07 -12.84
C HIS A 16 -52.53 3.21 -12.44
N PRO A 17 -52.19 3.51 -11.16
CA PRO A 17 -50.81 3.60 -10.67
C PRO A 17 -50.13 2.24 -10.42
N ILE A 18 -50.73 1.13 -10.85
CA ILE A 18 -50.30 -0.23 -10.49
C ILE A 18 -49.03 -0.66 -11.25
N SER A 19 -48.79 -0.13 -12.46
CA SER A 19 -47.66 -0.55 -13.30
C SER A 19 -46.28 -0.16 -12.73
N ALA A 20 -46.16 1.04 -12.15
CA ALA A 20 -44.88 1.56 -11.66
C ALA A 20 -44.39 0.87 -10.37
N MET A 21 -45.30 0.43 -9.49
CA MET A 21 -44.92 -0.34 -8.29
C MET A 21 -44.46 -1.75 -8.63
N GLN A 22 -45.09 -2.42 -9.58
CA GLN A 22 -44.71 -3.77 -9.99
C GLN A 22 -43.29 -3.83 -10.56
N LEU A 23 -42.86 -2.79 -11.29
CA LEU A 23 -41.49 -2.70 -11.81
C LEU A 23 -40.46 -2.47 -10.71
N LYS A 24 -40.77 -1.65 -9.69
CA LYS A 24 -39.89 -1.43 -8.52
C LYS A 24 -39.73 -2.70 -7.68
N ILE A 25 -40.79 -3.47 -7.50
CA ILE A 25 -40.75 -4.75 -6.78
C ILE A 25 -39.94 -5.79 -7.56
N LYS A 26 -40.13 -5.91 -8.88
CA LYS A 26 -39.28 -6.78 -9.72
C LYS A 26 -37.81 -6.39 -9.69
N LEU A 27 -37.51 -5.09 -9.75
CA LEU A 27 -36.15 -4.58 -9.69
C LEU A 27 -35.52 -4.81 -8.31
N ALA A 28 -36.26 -4.60 -7.22
CA ALA A 28 -35.79 -4.88 -5.86
C ALA A 28 -35.56 -6.38 -5.62
N LEU A 29 -36.45 -7.25 -6.10
CA LEU A 29 -36.29 -8.71 -6.01
C LEU A 29 -35.13 -9.22 -6.88
N PHE A 30 -34.87 -8.61 -8.04
CA PHE A 30 -33.70 -8.90 -8.87
C PHE A 30 -32.41 -8.50 -8.16
N GLN A 31 -32.35 -7.30 -7.58
CA GLN A 31 -31.20 -6.82 -6.79
C GLN A 31 -30.94 -7.67 -5.55
N LEU A 32 -32.00 -8.13 -4.86
CA LEU A 32 -31.89 -9.02 -3.69
C LEU A 32 -31.37 -10.42 -4.09
N ARG A 33 -31.82 -10.95 -5.24
CA ARG A 33 -31.41 -12.26 -5.75
C ARG A 33 -29.95 -12.29 -6.22
N SER A 34 -29.44 -11.20 -6.79
CA SER A 34 -28.00 -11.06 -7.09
C SER A 34 -27.15 -11.05 -5.82
N ASN A 35 -27.51 -10.26 -4.79
CA ASN A 35 -26.72 -10.15 -3.56
C ASN A 35 -26.60 -11.48 -2.79
N ILE A 36 -27.64 -12.31 -2.79
CA ILE A 36 -27.64 -13.63 -2.14
C ILE A 36 -26.70 -14.61 -2.88
N LEU A 37 -26.68 -14.58 -4.22
CA LEU A 37 -25.82 -15.44 -5.04
C LEU A 37 -24.33 -15.06 -4.93
N PHE A 38 -24.01 -13.80 -4.68
CA PHE A 38 -22.63 -13.39 -4.37
C PHE A 38 -22.24 -13.79 -2.94
N TYR A 39 -23.13 -13.64 -1.97
CA TYR A 39 -22.84 -13.94 -0.57
C TYR A 39 -22.54 -15.43 -0.33
N THR A 40 -23.26 -16.34 -1.00
CA THR A 40 -22.99 -17.79 -0.88
C THR A 40 -21.64 -18.20 -1.48
N SER A 41 -21.20 -17.55 -2.57
CA SER A 41 -19.89 -17.76 -3.18
C SER A 41 -18.74 -17.28 -2.28
N PHE A 42 -18.86 -16.09 -1.69
CA PHE A 42 -17.85 -15.54 -0.79
C PHE A 42 -17.80 -16.25 0.57
N HIS A 43 -18.95 -16.69 1.10
CA HIS A 43 -18.99 -17.39 2.40
C HIS A 43 -18.38 -18.80 2.32
N SER A 44 -18.57 -19.51 1.20
CA SER A 44 -17.92 -20.82 0.99
C SER A 44 -16.38 -20.73 0.92
N VAL A 45 -15.82 -19.64 0.36
CA VAL A 45 -14.36 -19.43 0.28
C VAL A 45 -13.77 -19.05 1.65
N ILE A 46 -14.49 -18.25 2.45
CA ILE A 46 -14.05 -17.85 3.80
C ILE A 46 -14.09 -19.05 4.77
N LEU A 47 -15.09 -19.95 4.66
CA LEU A 47 -15.16 -21.15 5.49
C LEU A 47 -14.01 -22.13 5.22
N ILE A 48 -13.53 -22.22 3.98
CA ILE A 48 -12.38 -23.07 3.60
C ILE A 48 -11.06 -22.50 4.16
N LEU A 49 -10.90 -21.17 4.22
CA LEU A 49 -9.70 -20.54 4.77
C LEU A 49 -9.61 -20.59 6.32
N ALA A 50 -10.75 -20.72 7.01
CA ALA A 50 -10.77 -20.82 8.49
C ALA A 50 -10.36 -22.21 9.03
N ILE A 51 -10.37 -23.26 8.21
CA ILE A 51 -10.04 -24.63 8.64
C ILE A 51 -8.51 -24.89 8.61
N SER A 52 -7.70 -24.02 7.99
CA SER A 52 -6.23 -24.21 7.90
C SER A 52 -5.42 -23.70 9.10
N HIS A 53 -6.06 -23.11 10.12
CA HIS A 53 -5.40 -22.75 11.38
C HIS A 53 -5.81 -23.70 12.51
N THR A 54 -5.51 -25.01 12.42
CA THR A 54 -5.35 -25.91 13.59
C THR A 54 -4.75 -27.25 13.13
N ILE A 55 -3.42 -27.33 13.03
CA ILE A 55 -2.60 -28.54 13.18
C ILE A 55 -1.24 -28.05 13.74
N HIS A 56 -0.71 -28.39 14.91
CA HIS A 56 -1.01 -29.36 15.96
C HIS A 56 -0.31 -28.94 17.29
N PRO A 57 -0.69 -29.53 18.43
CA PRO A 57 -0.06 -29.35 19.74
C PRO A 57 1.20 -30.21 19.90
N CYS A 58 2.11 -29.84 20.81
CA CYS A 58 2.76 -30.81 21.71
C CYS A 58 3.56 -30.10 22.81
N SER A 59 3.08 -30.29 24.02
CA SER A 59 3.66 -29.88 25.29
C SER A 59 4.91 -30.69 25.63
N GLY A 60 5.90 -30.03 26.23
CA GLY A 60 6.79 -30.63 27.22
C GLY A 60 8.08 -31.26 26.71
N CYS A 61 9.22 -30.64 27.03
CA CYS A 61 10.13 -31.19 28.05
C CYS A 61 11.30 -30.23 28.30
N LEU A 62 11.54 -30.01 29.59
CA LEU A 62 12.68 -29.29 30.16
C LEU A 62 14.02 -29.75 29.55
N LYS A 63 14.95 -28.80 29.44
CA LYS A 63 16.26 -28.88 30.11
C LYS A 63 16.90 -27.49 30.20
N PRO A 64 17.24 -26.99 31.41
CA PRO A 64 18.20 -25.93 31.56
C PRO A 64 19.59 -26.53 31.45
N VAL A 65 20.39 -26.10 30.48
CA VAL A 65 21.84 -26.35 30.47
C VAL A 65 22.52 -25.02 30.22
N PHE A 66 22.87 -24.38 31.33
CA PHE A 66 23.89 -23.36 31.39
C PHE A 66 25.23 -24.09 31.35
N PHE A 67 25.95 -24.03 30.24
CA PHE A 67 27.41 -24.20 30.22
C PHE A 67 27.94 -23.58 28.92
N ASN A 68 28.36 -22.32 29.02
CA ASN A 68 29.37 -21.76 28.13
C ASN A 68 30.72 -22.02 28.80
N PRO A 69 31.62 -22.74 28.12
CA PRO A 69 32.99 -22.22 28.03
C PRO A 69 33.70 -22.70 26.75
N GLN A 70 33.97 -21.77 25.84
CA GLN A 70 35.15 -21.68 24.96
C GLN A 70 35.76 -22.94 24.29
N SER A 71 36.04 -22.78 22.99
CA SER A 71 36.77 -23.67 22.04
C SER A 71 35.84 -24.65 21.30
N LEU A 72 35.69 -24.69 19.98
CA LEU A 72 36.54 -24.44 18.80
C LEU A 72 35.54 -24.10 17.67
N LEU A 73 35.60 -23.00 16.91
CA LEU A 73 36.50 -22.71 15.80
C LEU A 73 36.47 -21.19 15.56
N VAL A 74 37.63 -20.56 15.62
CA VAL A 74 37.84 -19.12 15.41
C VAL A 74 38.53 -18.96 14.06
N ASN A 75 37.76 -18.75 13.01
CA ASN A 75 38.23 -18.14 11.77
C ASN A 75 37.09 -18.01 10.75
N GLU A 76 36.92 -16.78 10.25
CA GLU A 76 36.03 -16.37 9.14
C GLU A 76 34.59 -16.00 9.51
N THR A 77 34.44 -14.92 10.29
CA THR A 77 33.24 -14.09 10.16
C THR A 77 33.44 -13.15 8.96
N PRO A 78 32.72 -13.29 7.82
CA PRO A 78 32.30 -12.08 7.16
C PRO A 78 31.47 -11.34 8.22
N ASN A 79 32.00 -10.23 8.69
CA ASN A 79 31.28 -9.31 9.55
C ASN A 79 30.07 -8.77 8.76
N TYR A 80 29.03 -9.58 8.66
CA TYR A 80 27.71 -9.13 8.27
C TYR A 80 27.16 -8.47 9.53
N GLN A 81 27.39 -7.16 9.61
CA GLN A 81 26.70 -6.30 10.56
C GLN A 81 25.23 -6.68 10.51
N GLU A 82 24.72 -7.26 11.60
CA GLU A 82 23.31 -7.49 11.83
C GLU A 82 22.62 -6.12 11.99
N ASN A 83 22.45 -5.42 10.86
CA ASN A 83 21.96 -4.05 10.80
C ASN A 83 20.45 -4.03 10.55
N THR A 84 19.68 -4.76 11.35
CA THR A 84 18.22 -4.81 11.17
C THR A 84 17.41 -4.59 12.44
N MET A 85 17.97 -3.99 13.50
CA MET A 85 17.17 -3.52 14.65
C MET A 85 17.69 -2.23 15.31
N ASN A 86 18.28 -1.30 14.53
CA ASN A 86 18.45 0.08 14.98
C ASN A 86 17.48 0.99 14.23
N THR A 87 16.23 1.06 14.71
CA THR A 87 15.13 1.88 14.18
C THR A 87 15.34 3.39 14.41
N SER A 88 16.56 3.81 14.76
CA SER A 88 16.87 5.22 14.93
C SER A 88 17.22 5.83 13.58
N PRO A 89 16.50 6.86 13.11
CA PRO A 89 16.81 7.50 11.83
C PRO A 89 18.19 8.15 11.90
N LYS A 90 19.12 7.66 11.06
CA LYS A 90 20.48 8.20 10.96
C LYS A 90 20.54 9.34 9.95
N VAL A 91 21.24 10.40 10.31
CA VAL A 91 21.46 11.58 9.47
C VAL A 91 22.90 11.60 8.96
N LEU A 92 23.07 11.66 7.64
CA LEU A 92 24.33 11.73 6.93
C LEU A 92 24.75 13.18 6.68
N ARG A 93 26.04 13.48 6.87
CA ARG A 93 26.62 14.76 6.45
C ARG A 93 27.03 14.70 4.98
N ILE A 94 27.35 15.86 4.40
CA ILE A 94 27.69 15.95 2.97
C ILE A 94 28.86 15.02 2.58
N LYS A 95 29.85 14.81 3.46
CA LYS A 95 30.96 13.88 3.22
C LYS A 95 30.47 12.44 3.06
N ASP A 96 29.59 12.01 3.95
CA ASP A 96 29.02 10.65 3.92
C ASP A 96 28.09 10.47 2.72
N VAL A 97 27.32 11.50 2.36
CA VAL A 97 26.49 11.48 1.14
C VAL A 97 27.34 11.37 -0.12
N ILE A 98 28.47 12.09 -0.19
CA ILE A 98 29.43 11.97 -1.30
C ILE A 98 29.98 10.54 -1.38
N GLN A 99 30.40 9.97 -0.24
CA GLN A 99 30.90 8.60 -0.19
C GLN A 99 29.84 7.57 -0.62
N LYS A 100 28.59 7.76 -0.19
CA LYS A 100 27.50 6.83 -0.45
C LYS A 100 26.96 6.91 -1.88
N THR A 101 26.89 8.11 -2.46
CA THR A 101 26.35 8.33 -3.81
C THR A 101 27.42 8.33 -4.91
N GLY A 102 28.69 8.50 -4.55
CA GLY A 102 29.80 8.69 -5.51
C GLY A 102 29.75 10.04 -6.26
N LEU A 103 28.84 10.94 -5.90
CA LEU A 103 28.68 12.23 -6.56
C LEU A 103 29.54 13.31 -5.90
N ALA A 104 30.11 14.20 -6.71
CA ALA A 104 30.84 15.34 -6.20
C ALA A 104 29.91 16.30 -5.43
N ARG A 105 30.49 17.06 -4.49
CA ARG A 105 29.76 18.03 -3.65
C ARG A 105 28.96 19.04 -4.48
N SER A 106 29.56 19.59 -5.53
CA SER A 106 28.89 20.55 -6.43
C SER A 106 27.69 19.91 -7.12
N THR A 107 27.83 18.68 -7.62
CA THR A 107 26.74 17.94 -8.26
C THR A 107 25.56 17.70 -7.32
N ILE A 108 25.83 17.46 -6.03
CA ILE A 108 24.76 17.31 -5.03
C ILE A 108 24.01 18.63 -4.85
N TYR A 109 24.71 19.76 -4.72
CA TYR A 109 24.05 21.06 -4.62
C TYR A 109 23.30 21.46 -5.90
N ASP A 110 23.86 21.15 -7.08
CA ASP A 110 23.22 21.35 -8.38
C ASP A 110 21.91 20.56 -8.49
N ARG A 111 21.83 19.37 -7.88
CA ARG A 111 20.60 18.54 -7.91
C ARG A 111 19.51 19.05 -6.97
N ILE A 112 19.89 19.75 -5.90
CA ILE A 112 18.95 20.28 -4.90
C ILE A 112 18.44 21.67 -5.28
N SER A 113 19.24 22.45 -6.01
CA SER A 113 18.86 23.80 -6.43
C SER A 113 17.88 23.76 -7.59
N ASP A 114 16.69 24.32 -7.37
CA ASP A 114 15.66 24.55 -8.38
C ASP A 114 16.10 25.40 -9.58
N LYS A 115 17.11 26.25 -9.39
CA LYS A 115 17.69 27.11 -10.44
C LYS A 115 18.70 26.40 -11.34
N SER A 116 19.18 25.22 -10.92
CA SER A 116 20.19 24.49 -11.67
C SER A 116 19.55 23.69 -12.81
N PRO A 117 20.20 23.62 -14.00
CA PRO A 117 19.73 22.77 -15.09
C PRO A 117 19.76 21.28 -14.75
N ARG A 118 20.48 20.89 -13.69
CA ARG A 118 20.59 19.51 -13.20
C ARG A 118 19.69 19.24 -11.99
N TYR A 119 18.71 20.11 -11.72
CA TYR A 119 17.77 19.92 -10.62
C TYR A 119 17.07 18.57 -10.74
N ASP A 120 17.15 17.77 -9.69
CA ASP A 120 16.48 16.46 -9.60
C ASP A 120 15.45 16.51 -8.48
N LYS A 121 14.16 16.57 -8.86
CA LYS A 121 13.05 16.57 -7.91
C LYS A 121 12.99 15.29 -7.06
N ASN A 122 13.57 14.19 -7.53
CA ASN A 122 13.61 12.93 -6.82
C ASN A 122 14.80 12.82 -5.86
N PHE A 123 15.79 13.70 -5.95
CA PHE A 123 16.91 13.70 -5.03
C PHE A 123 16.45 14.17 -3.63
N PRO A 124 16.89 13.50 -2.55
CA PRO A 124 16.43 13.83 -1.21
C PRO A 124 16.87 15.23 -0.77
N LYS A 125 15.96 15.91 -0.08
CA LYS A 125 16.16 17.29 0.35
C LYS A 125 17.01 17.33 1.63
N PRO A 126 17.89 18.33 1.77
CA PRO A 126 18.66 18.50 2.99
C PRO A 126 17.76 18.91 4.17
N LEU A 127 17.95 18.25 5.30
CA LEU A 127 17.43 18.65 6.61
C LEU A 127 18.37 19.70 7.22
N LYS A 128 17.81 20.83 7.68
CA LYS A 128 18.54 21.81 8.48
C LYS A 128 18.63 21.31 9.92
N LEU A 129 19.86 21.06 10.38
CA LEU A 129 20.16 20.66 11.76
C LEU A 129 20.54 21.87 12.65
N GLY A 130 20.85 23.01 12.03
CA GLY A 130 21.21 24.26 12.70
C GLY A 130 21.41 25.39 11.70
N LEU A 131 22.05 26.48 12.12
CA LEU A 131 22.25 27.69 11.31
C LEU A 131 22.95 27.43 9.96
N SER A 132 24.03 26.66 9.99
CA SER A 132 24.80 26.29 8.78
C SER A 132 24.91 24.78 8.59
N ALA A 133 24.41 24.01 9.56
CA ALA A 133 24.50 22.57 9.58
C ALA A 133 23.32 21.96 8.79
N VAL A 134 23.64 21.21 7.73
CA VAL A 134 22.66 20.40 6.98
C VAL A 134 23.04 18.92 7.00
N GLY A 135 22.06 18.06 6.79
CA GLY A 135 22.23 16.62 6.65
C GLY A 135 21.10 15.99 5.85
N TRP A 136 21.20 14.69 5.56
CA TRP A 136 20.21 13.92 4.82
C TRP A 136 19.86 12.68 5.61
N PHE A 137 18.62 12.22 5.55
CA PHE A 137 18.30 10.92 6.13
C PHE A 137 18.93 9.80 5.31
N GLU A 138 19.57 8.86 6.00
CA GLU A 138 20.26 7.74 5.37
C GLU A 138 19.31 6.92 4.48
N HIS A 139 18.13 6.62 5.00
CA HIS A 139 17.11 5.82 4.30
C HIS A 139 16.57 6.50 3.03
N GLU A 140 16.53 7.84 2.98
CA GLU A 140 16.08 8.57 1.79
C GLU A 140 17.11 8.47 0.66
N ILE A 141 18.40 8.55 1.00
CA ILE A 141 19.50 8.35 0.06
C ILE A 141 19.48 6.91 -0.48
N ASP A 142 19.27 5.92 0.39
CA ASP A 142 19.18 4.50 0.00
C ASP A 142 18.00 4.24 -0.93
N THR A 143 16.85 4.84 -0.63
CA THR A 143 15.65 4.74 -1.47
C THR A 143 15.91 5.36 -2.84
N TRP A 144 16.57 6.53 -2.88
CA TRP A 144 16.93 7.18 -4.13
C TRP A 144 17.92 6.33 -4.95
N LEU A 145 18.95 5.76 -4.34
CA LEU A 145 19.91 4.87 -5.02
C LEU A 145 19.22 3.62 -5.58
N THR A 146 18.32 3.01 -4.80
CA THR A 146 17.52 1.87 -5.23
C THR A 146 16.66 2.23 -6.44
N LYS A 147 16.08 3.43 -6.46
CA LYS A 147 15.34 3.95 -7.61
C LYS A 147 16.25 4.18 -8.84
N GLN A 148 17.48 4.70 -8.65
CA GLN A 148 18.43 4.80 -9.77
C GLN A 148 18.78 3.42 -10.33
N ALA A 149 18.99 2.43 -9.45
CA ALA A 149 19.28 1.07 -9.84
C ALA A 149 18.12 0.43 -10.62
N SER A 150 16.87 0.66 -10.21
CA SER A 150 15.71 0.15 -10.94
C SER A 150 15.50 0.81 -12.30
N MET A 151 15.80 2.11 -12.44
CA MET A 151 15.73 2.82 -13.72
C MET A 151 16.83 2.41 -14.71
N ARG A 152 17.97 1.89 -14.23
CA ARG A 152 19.09 1.51 -15.10
C ARG A 152 18.72 0.42 -16.11
N GLY A 153 17.69 -0.39 -15.82
CA GLY A 153 17.35 -1.57 -16.61
C GLY A 153 18.36 -2.70 -16.42
N PHE A 154 17.88 -3.94 -16.50
CA PHE A 154 18.74 -5.12 -16.61
C PHE A 154 19.07 -5.29 -18.09
N TYR A 155 20.32 -5.05 -18.47
CA TYR A 155 20.84 -5.37 -19.81
C TYR A 155 21.22 -6.84 -19.88
#